data_AF-A0A0E1NQQ2-F1
#
_entry.id   AF-A0A0E1NQQ2-F1
#
_cell.length_a   1.000
_cell.length_b   1.000
_cell.length_c   1.000
_cell.angle_alpha   90.00
_cell.angle_beta   90.00
_cell.angle_gamma   90.00
#
_symmetry.space_group_name_H-M   'P 1'
#
loop_
_entity.id
_entity.type
_entity.pdbx_description
1 polymer ?
#
loop_
_entity_poly.entity_id
_entity_poly.type
_entity_poly.pdbx_seq_one_letter_code
_entity_poly.pdbx_strand_id
1 'polypeptide(L)'
;MNIKNKPLLIGLLLLFLHPTTAAATKWVGNYFYPLANKYSNCNVTLLEDNSVAVSFDVTLVADLFETDRGPHLQRWKKIIGTQQDVLLVQNNALLFLYFYHADGSADFSIRPGDIQNMSLNGIPVQEIDYNLQEARFVSTHAFSNQSYHVSFNITANALKHIRMGATIGGVLHSEGVSYSVRSPQGVAFNQSGNQCEFFDPTTEIAPSHALYIEPKFRLGSAIWQLKSLDLDHLLDSTADNHGLHAPLVNGPANRFCIHYPAIGTQNRRYMISASNLNGLAESSRYFQLKDNQGEHIINYKVTLKNHEDSEADFSLPKEKKFIQLKSDTSSGGEAQMCWSPRIRVYSTDTTDKGHYTDTLNFTITPLA
;
A
#
# COMPACT_ATOMS: atom_id res chain seq x y z
N MET A 1 -22.44 -64.93 25.74
CA MET A 1 -21.56 -64.25 24.78
C MET A 1 -21.96 -62.77 24.76
N ASN A 2 -21.31 -61.95 25.60
CA ASN A 2 -21.66 -60.54 25.79
C ASN A 2 -20.40 -59.70 25.51
N ILE A 3 -20.35 -59.06 24.34
CA ILE A 3 -19.22 -58.23 23.94
C ILE A 3 -19.46 -56.80 24.46
N LYS A 4 -18.62 -56.38 25.40
CA LYS A 4 -18.53 -55.02 25.93
C LYS A 4 -17.78 -54.12 24.93
N ASN A 5 -18.50 -53.36 24.11
CA ASN A 5 -17.92 -52.26 23.31
C ASN A 5 -18.04 -50.93 24.06
N LYS A 6 -17.10 -50.64 24.98
CA LYS A 6 -16.81 -49.30 25.49
C LYS A 6 -15.34 -49.23 25.91
N PRO A 7 -14.44 -48.85 25.00
CA PRO A 7 -13.61 -47.67 25.29
C PRO A 7 -13.23 -46.83 24.04
N LEU A 8 -13.96 -46.93 22.93
CA LEU A 8 -13.54 -46.29 21.67
C LEU A 8 -14.04 -44.85 21.46
N LEU A 9 -14.91 -44.35 22.34
CA LEU A 9 -15.56 -43.02 22.19
C LEU A 9 -14.97 -41.91 23.07
N ILE A 10 -14.04 -42.23 23.98
CA ILE A 10 -13.33 -41.23 24.79
C ILE A 10 -12.02 -40.80 24.12
N GLY A 11 -11.44 -41.63 23.25
CA GLY A 11 -10.23 -41.31 22.48
C GLY A 11 -10.47 -40.35 21.30
N LEU A 12 -11.70 -40.25 20.78
CA LEU A 12 -12.01 -39.39 19.62
C LEU A 12 -12.47 -37.97 20.01
N LEU A 13 -12.85 -37.75 21.28
CA LEU A 13 -13.26 -36.43 21.79
C LEU A 13 -12.07 -35.57 22.29
N LEU A 14 -10.88 -36.16 22.40
CA LEU A 14 -9.63 -35.45 22.76
C LEU A 14 -8.88 -34.86 21.54
N LEU A 15 -9.38 -35.09 20.32
CA LEU A 15 -8.82 -34.52 19.08
C LEU A 15 -9.42 -33.14 18.71
N PHE A 16 -10.33 -32.59 19.54
CA PHE A 16 -10.81 -31.21 19.44
C PHE A 16 -10.18 -30.25 20.45
N LEU A 17 -9.14 -30.69 21.17
CA LEU A 17 -8.21 -29.75 21.80
C LEU A 17 -7.41 -29.11 20.67
N HIS A 18 -7.89 -27.93 20.26
CA HIS A 18 -7.17 -27.02 19.40
C HIS A 18 -5.74 -26.85 19.93
N PRO A 19 -4.73 -26.64 19.07
CA PRO A 19 -3.42 -26.20 19.52
C PRO A 19 -3.53 -24.74 20.00
N THR A 20 -4.23 -24.47 21.09
CA THR A 20 -4.06 -23.25 21.86
C THR A 20 -2.80 -23.44 22.71
N THR A 21 -1.63 -23.34 22.10
CA THR A 21 -0.32 -23.07 22.76
C THR A 21 0.82 -23.14 21.73
N ALA A 22 0.73 -22.29 20.71
CA ALA A 22 1.91 -21.83 19.96
C ALA A 22 1.96 -20.29 19.80
N ALA A 23 1.06 -19.56 20.48
CA ALA A 23 1.06 -18.09 20.53
C ALA A 23 1.45 -17.51 21.91
N ALA A 24 1.54 -18.35 22.94
CA ALA A 24 1.70 -17.89 24.33
C ALA A 24 3.16 -17.63 24.78
N THR A 25 4.14 -17.69 23.88
CA THR A 25 5.58 -17.56 24.25
C THR A 25 6.25 -16.27 23.78
N LYS A 26 5.60 -15.41 22.96
CA LYS A 26 6.23 -14.15 22.51
C LYS A 26 6.13 -13.00 23.52
N TRP A 27 5.23 -13.08 24.52
CA TRP A 27 4.79 -11.90 25.29
C TRP A 27 4.78 -12.07 26.82
N VAL A 28 5.72 -12.83 27.37
CA VAL A 28 5.98 -12.79 28.83
C VAL A 28 6.68 -11.46 29.14
N GLY A 29 6.05 -10.57 29.92
CA GLY A 29 6.64 -9.28 30.32
C GLY A 29 6.05 -8.02 29.67
N ASN A 30 4.89 -8.09 29.01
CA ASN A 30 4.20 -6.90 28.50
C ASN A 30 3.46 -6.17 29.63
N TYR A 31 3.98 -5.03 30.05
CA TYR A 31 3.32 -4.14 31.01
C TYR A 31 2.54 -3.06 30.27
N PHE A 32 1.28 -2.85 30.63
CA PHE A 32 0.44 -1.79 30.07
C PHE A 32 0.08 -0.76 31.14
N TYR A 33 0.22 0.51 30.78
CA TYR A 33 -0.12 1.63 31.64
C TYR A 33 -0.59 2.84 30.83
N PRO A 34 -1.66 3.56 31.22
CA PRO A 34 -2.12 4.75 30.51
C PRO A 34 -1.05 5.85 30.52
N LEU A 35 -0.29 5.98 29.44
CA LEU A 35 0.72 7.02 29.23
C LEU A 35 0.22 8.08 28.24
N ALA A 36 -0.59 7.68 27.26
CA ALA A 36 -1.23 8.60 26.32
C ALA A 36 -2.64 8.95 26.78
N ASN A 37 -3.01 10.22 26.63
CA ASN A 37 -4.37 10.73 26.79
C ASN A 37 -5.07 10.89 25.44
N LYS A 38 -4.35 11.40 24.43
CA LYS A 38 -4.90 11.66 23.10
C LYS A 38 -3.81 11.60 22.04
N TYR A 39 -4.18 11.15 20.84
CA TYR A 39 -3.39 11.29 19.63
C TYR A 39 -4.01 12.36 18.71
N SER A 40 -3.17 13.16 18.06
CA SER A 40 -3.57 14.27 17.17
C SER A 40 -2.59 14.47 16.04
N ASN A 41 -2.91 15.34 15.08
CA ASN A 41 -2.02 15.73 13.97
C ASN A 41 -1.44 14.53 13.20
N CYS A 42 -2.25 13.49 13.05
CA CYS A 42 -1.88 12.29 12.31
C CYS A 42 -1.75 12.57 10.83
N ASN A 43 -0.63 12.18 10.25
CA ASN A 43 -0.33 12.36 8.84
C ASN A 43 0.46 11.16 8.32
N VAL A 44 0.01 10.60 7.20
CA VAL A 44 0.74 9.58 6.44
C VAL A 44 0.75 9.99 4.98
N THR A 45 1.93 10.17 4.42
CA THR A 45 2.11 10.72 3.06
C THR A 45 3.13 9.93 2.27
N LEU A 46 2.87 9.75 0.97
CA LEU A 46 3.83 9.17 0.04
C LEU A 46 4.80 10.26 -0.42
N LEU A 47 6.10 10.00 -0.27
CA LEU A 47 7.18 10.86 -0.76
C LEU A 47 7.51 10.54 -2.22
N GLU A 48 8.33 11.40 -2.85
CA GLU A 48 8.69 11.26 -4.27
C GLU A 48 9.47 9.98 -4.59
N ASP A 49 10.22 9.45 -3.62
CA ASP A 49 10.97 8.20 -3.73
C ASP A 49 10.12 6.95 -3.42
N ASN A 50 8.80 7.10 -3.34
CA ASN A 50 7.82 6.09 -2.92
C ASN A 50 7.98 5.60 -1.47
N SER A 51 8.81 6.23 -0.65
CA SER A 51 8.79 6.01 0.80
C SER A 51 7.58 6.68 1.44
N VAL A 52 7.22 6.26 2.64
CA VAL A 52 6.05 6.75 3.37
C VAL A 52 6.50 7.51 4.59
N ALA A 53 6.21 8.81 4.65
CA ALA A 53 6.40 9.61 5.86
C ALA A 53 5.19 9.48 6.78
N VAL A 54 5.44 9.17 8.04
CA VAL A 54 4.44 9.04 9.10
C VAL A 54 4.76 10.05 10.20
N SER A 55 3.75 10.79 10.66
CA SER A 55 3.87 11.63 11.84
C SER A 55 2.57 11.70 12.64
N PHE A 56 2.69 11.90 13.95
CA PHE A 56 1.56 12.17 14.84
C PHE A 56 2.04 12.80 16.14
N ASP A 57 1.12 13.48 16.81
CA ASP A 57 1.32 14.04 18.14
C ASP A 57 0.60 13.20 19.18
N VAL A 58 1.17 13.17 20.38
CA VAL A 58 0.64 12.46 21.54
C VAL A 58 0.58 13.44 22.70
N THR A 59 -0.61 13.65 23.25
CA THR A 59 -0.79 14.31 24.54
C THR A 59 -0.65 13.26 25.64
N LEU A 60 0.23 13.51 26.59
CA LEU A 60 0.47 12.61 27.71
C LEU A 60 -0.62 12.74 28.79
N VAL A 61 -0.76 11.70 29.61
CA VAL A 61 -1.51 11.80 30.86
C VAL A 61 -0.81 12.82 31.77
N ALA A 62 -1.60 13.64 32.48
CA ALA A 62 -1.07 14.62 33.41
C ALA A 62 -0.28 13.93 34.53
N ASP A 63 0.71 14.64 35.09
CA ASP A 63 1.40 14.27 36.33
C ASP A 63 2.15 12.92 36.28
N LEU A 64 2.40 12.38 35.07
CA LEU A 64 3.11 11.11 34.84
C LEU A 64 4.52 11.06 35.43
N PHE A 65 5.12 12.20 35.73
CA PHE A 65 6.50 12.29 36.21
C PHE A 65 6.61 12.82 37.64
N GLU A 66 5.47 13.01 38.33
CA GLU A 66 5.46 13.41 39.73
C GLU A 66 5.89 12.26 40.64
N THR A 67 6.96 12.48 41.41
CA THR A 67 7.61 11.45 42.23
C THR A 67 7.04 11.33 43.64
N ASP A 68 6.24 12.30 44.08
CA ASP A 68 6.06 12.56 45.52
C ASP A 68 4.71 12.12 46.10
N ARG A 69 4.17 10.97 45.62
CA ARG A 69 2.93 10.26 46.05
C ARG A 69 1.73 10.33 45.08
N GLY A 70 1.98 10.50 43.78
CA GLY A 70 0.92 10.43 42.78
C GLY A 70 0.23 9.04 42.68
N PRO A 71 -1.04 8.97 42.23
CA PRO A 71 -1.77 7.69 42.04
C PRO A 71 -1.08 6.74 41.04
N HIS A 72 -0.16 7.25 40.23
CA HIS A 72 0.61 6.49 39.24
C HIS A 72 1.63 5.54 39.88
N LEU A 73 2.35 5.98 40.91
CA LEU A 73 3.38 5.19 41.59
C LEU A 73 2.84 3.85 42.10
N GLN A 74 1.68 3.87 42.78
CA GLN A 74 1.05 2.67 43.32
C GLN A 74 0.61 1.69 42.23
N ARG A 75 0.16 2.21 41.08
CA ARG A 75 -0.22 1.38 39.93
C ARG A 75 1.01 0.76 39.28
N TRP A 76 2.10 1.49 39.12
CA TRP A 76 3.36 0.94 38.60
C TRP A 76 3.92 -0.16 39.50
N LYS A 77 3.98 0.05 40.81
CA LYS A 77 4.37 -0.97 41.81
C LYS A 77 3.56 -2.26 41.62
N LYS A 78 2.24 -2.14 41.44
CA LYS A 78 1.34 -3.28 41.19
C LYS A 78 1.62 -3.97 39.84
N ILE A 79 1.88 -3.20 38.79
CA ILE A 79 2.09 -3.73 37.44
C ILE A 79 3.38 -4.55 37.36
N ILE A 80 4.49 -4.06 37.92
CA ILE A 80 5.78 -4.77 37.89
C ILE A 80 5.99 -5.69 39.10
N GLY A 81 5.06 -5.73 40.05
CA GLY A 81 5.06 -6.64 41.19
C GLY A 81 6.11 -6.32 42.27
N THR A 82 6.43 -5.04 42.49
CA THR A 82 7.42 -4.60 43.51
C THR A 82 6.77 -3.77 44.62
N GLN A 83 7.40 -3.76 45.79
CA GLN A 83 7.08 -2.86 46.90
C GLN A 83 8.02 -1.65 46.97
N GLN A 84 9.16 -1.71 46.26
CA GLN A 84 10.14 -0.63 46.23
C GLN A 84 9.67 0.58 45.42
N ASP A 85 10.45 1.65 45.49
CA ASP A 85 10.19 2.84 44.71
C ASP A 85 10.43 2.60 43.22
N VAL A 86 9.46 3.09 42.45
CA VAL A 86 9.40 2.93 41.00
C VAL A 86 9.30 4.31 40.39
N LEU A 87 10.13 4.60 39.41
CA LEU A 87 10.09 5.86 38.69
C LEU A 87 9.97 5.62 37.19
N LEU A 88 9.17 6.47 36.53
CA LEU A 88 9.16 6.58 35.09
C LEU A 88 10.36 7.43 34.67
N VAL A 89 11.25 6.85 33.86
CA VAL A 89 12.51 7.47 33.45
C VAL A 89 12.23 8.60 32.46
N GLN A 90 12.35 9.85 32.91
CA GLN A 90 11.97 11.06 32.16
C GLN A 90 12.77 11.29 30.87
N ASN A 91 13.99 10.75 30.77
CA ASN A 91 14.85 10.90 29.62
C ASN A 91 14.83 9.69 28.67
N ASN A 92 13.94 8.72 28.92
CA ASN A 92 13.73 7.56 28.07
C ASN A 92 12.27 7.48 27.62
N ALA A 93 12.04 7.43 26.32
CA ALA A 93 10.74 7.21 25.72
C ALA A 93 10.78 5.99 24.80
N LEU A 94 9.64 5.30 24.68
CA LEU A 94 9.51 4.16 23.79
C LEU A 94 8.41 4.42 22.75
N LEU A 95 8.56 3.84 21.58
CA LEU A 95 7.53 3.76 20.55
C LEU A 95 7.38 2.30 20.14
N PHE A 96 6.14 1.81 20.11
CA PHE A 96 5.81 0.47 19.65
C PHE A 96 5.05 0.60 18.34
N LEU A 97 5.51 -0.12 17.33
CA LEU A 97 4.90 -0.14 16.00
C LEU A 97 4.23 -1.49 15.77
N TYR A 98 3.15 -1.48 15.00
CA TYR A 98 2.36 -2.65 14.68
C TYR A 98 2.00 -2.58 13.20
N PHE A 99 2.40 -3.59 12.43
CA PHE A 99 2.12 -3.67 11.00
C PHE A 99 1.23 -4.86 10.70
N TYR A 100 0.42 -4.75 9.64
CA TYR A 100 -0.57 -5.76 9.29
C TYR A 100 -0.65 -5.98 7.78
N HIS A 101 -0.85 -7.23 7.39
CA HIS A 101 -1.18 -7.62 6.03
C HIS A 101 -2.64 -7.25 5.68
N ALA A 102 -3.01 -7.35 4.40
CA ALA A 102 -4.37 -7.10 3.92
C ALA A 102 -5.45 -7.92 4.65
N ASP A 103 -5.15 -9.18 4.95
CA ASP A 103 -6.07 -10.09 5.63
C ASP A 103 -6.23 -9.79 7.13
N GLY A 104 -5.45 -8.83 7.65
CA GLY A 104 -5.45 -8.43 9.05
C GLY A 104 -4.52 -9.23 9.94
N SER A 105 -3.75 -10.18 9.40
CA SER A 105 -2.68 -10.84 10.16
C SER A 105 -1.51 -9.90 10.40
N ALA A 106 -0.81 -10.09 11.52
CA ALA A 106 0.34 -9.27 11.87
C ALA A 106 1.51 -9.46 10.89
N ASP A 107 2.09 -8.35 10.44
CA ASP A 107 3.23 -8.32 9.53
C ASP A 107 4.53 -8.12 10.33
N PHE A 108 5.38 -9.15 10.32
CA PHE A 108 6.70 -9.13 10.96
C PHE A 108 7.84 -9.05 9.94
N SER A 109 7.55 -8.70 8.69
CA SER A 109 8.54 -8.69 7.61
C SER A 109 9.46 -7.47 7.59
N ILE A 110 9.15 -6.43 8.39
CA ILE A 110 9.97 -5.23 8.56
C ILE A 110 11.39 -5.60 9.02
N ARG A 111 12.39 -5.10 8.29
CA ARG A 111 13.81 -5.38 8.50
C ARG A 111 14.56 -4.16 9.04
N PRO A 112 15.78 -4.38 9.58
CA PRO A 112 16.75 -3.31 9.78
C PRO A 112 16.92 -2.43 8.55
N GLY A 113 16.72 -1.12 8.71
CA GLY A 113 16.81 -0.12 7.63
C GLY A 113 15.51 0.20 6.90
N ASP A 114 14.44 -0.57 7.09
CA ASP A 114 13.12 -0.29 6.49
C ASP A 114 12.43 0.91 7.14
N ILE A 115 12.79 1.22 8.38
CA ILE A 115 12.31 2.41 9.10
C ILE A 115 13.49 3.35 9.30
N GLN A 116 13.33 4.59 8.83
CA GLN A 116 14.38 5.59 8.75
C GLN A 116 13.94 6.92 9.36
N ASN A 117 14.90 7.76 9.71
CA ASN A 117 14.67 9.12 10.22
C ASN A 117 13.68 9.19 11.39
N MET A 118 13.62 8.12 12.20
CA MET A 118 12.71 8.06 13.32
C MET A 118 13.14 9.04 14.41
N SER A 119 12.22 9.89 14.84
CA SER A 119 12.45 10.87 15.89
C SER A 119 11.25 11.04 16.82
N LEU A 120 11.55 11.41 18.07
CA LEU A 120 10.59 11.83 19.06
C LEU A 120 11.02 13.19 19.60
N ASN A 121 10.18 14.23 19.40
CA ASN A 121 10.52 15.63 19.69
C ASN A 121 11.87 16.07 19.06
N GLY A 122 12.18 15.54 17.87
CA GLY A 122 13.45 15.81 17.17
C GLY A 122 14.67 15.01 17.71
N ILE A 123 14.51 14.22 18.77
CA ILE A 123 15.56 13.31 19.24
C ILE A 123 15.53 12.04 18.39
N PRO A 124 16.64 11.66 17.72
CA PRO A 124 16.68 10.46 16.89
C PRO A 124 16.57 9.20 17.74
N VAL A 125 16.04 8.14 17.13
CA VAL A 125 16.01 6.81 17.74
C VAL A 125 17.44 6.34 18.07
N GLN A 126 17.62 5.76 19.25
CA GLN A 126 18.90 5.17 19.65
C GLN A 126 19.00 3.72 19.18
N GLU A 127 17.92 2.96 19.35
CA GLU A 127 17.87 1.53 19.06
C GLU A 127 16.45 1.11 18.67
N ILE A 128 16.34 0.13 17.77
CA ILE A 128 15.08 -0.52 17.41
C ILE A 128 15.24 -2.03 17.65
N ASP A 129 14.43 -2.59 18.54
CA ASP A 129 14.23 -4.03 18.65
C ASP A 129 13.18 -4.46 17.63
N TYR A 130 13.64 -5.09 16.54
CA TYR A 130 12.77 -5.56 15.46
C TYR A 130 11.90 -6.76 15.82
N ASN A 131 12.27 -7.54 16.86
CA ASN A 131 11.44 -8.66 17.32
C ASN A 131 10.21 -8.18 18.07
N LEU A 132 10.39 -7.11 18.86
CA LEU A 132 9.35 -6.45 19.65
C LEU A 132 8.68 -5.28 18.93
N GLN A 133 9.25 -4.84 17.79
CA GLN A 133 8.90 -3.60 17.10
C GLN A 133 8.90 -2.39 18.05
N GLU A 134 9.89 -2.37 18.96
CA GLU A 134 10.10 -1.35 19.99
C GLU A 134 11.25 -0.43 19.56
N ALA A 135 11.00 0.87 19.53
CA ALA A 135 12.00 1.89 19.30
C ALA A 135 12.28 2.66 20.59
N ARG A 136 13.56 2.84 20.92
CA ARG A 136 14.02 3.50 22.14
C ARG A 136 14.64 4.85 21.84
N PHE A 137 14.16 5.87 22.53
CA PHE A 137 14.70 7.23 22.48
C PHE A 137 15.32 7.57 23.82
N VAL A 138 16.58 7.99 23.80
CA VAL A 138 17.31 8.41 24.99
C VAL A 138 17.83 9.81 24.77
N SER A 139 17.49 10.71 25.69
CA SER A 139 17.86 12.11 25.66
C SER A 139 18.79 12.45 26.83
N THR A 140 19.62 13.47 26.66
CA THR A 140 20.41 14.05 27.74
C THR A 140 19.56 14.91 28.68
N HIS A 141 18.41 15.38 28.19
CA HIS A 141 17.43 16.16 28.94
C HIS A 141 16.11 15.40 29.07
N ALA A 142 15.35 15.68 30.12
CA ALA A 142 14.00 15.13 30.26
C ALA A 142 13.14 15.47 29.03
N PHE A 143 12.35 14.50 28.56
CA PHE A 143 11.36 14.74 27.54
C PHE A 143 10.22 15.64 28.08
N SER A 144 9.46 16.25 27.17
CA SER A 144 8.27 17.04 27.52
C SER A 144 7.31 16.23 28.39
N ASN A 145 6.82 16.83 29.47
CA ASN A 145 5.83 16.22 30.34
C ASN A 145 4.39 16.37 29.82
N GLN A 146 4.19 17.05 28.69
CA GLN A 146 2.85 17.36 28.14
C GLN A 146 2.58 16.62 26.84
N SER A 147 3.56 16.57 25.93
CA SER A 147 3.33 16.06 24.60
C SER A 147 4.59 15.58 23.89
N TYR A 148 4.40 14.59 23.02
CA TYR A 148 5.41 14.08 22.09
C TYR A 148 4.95 14.30 20.65
N HIS A 149 5.88 14.71 19.79
CA HIS A 149 5.77 14.65 18.35
C HIS A 149 6.60 13.47 17.86
N VAL A 150 5.97 12.53 17.17
CA VAL A 150 6.62 11.35 16.58
C VAL A 150 6.65 11.49 15.08
N SER A 151 7.79 11.19 14.47
CA SER A 151 7.91 11.08 13.01
C SER A 151 8.89 9.99 12.60
N PHE A 152 8.66 9.36 11.45
CA PHE A 152 9.57 8.41 10.81
C PHE A 152 9.17 8.17 9.35
N ASN A 153 10.09 7.61 8.57
CA ASN A 153 9.85 7.19 7.21
C ASN A 153 9.90 5.65 7.11
N ILE A 154 9.02 5.07 6.31
CA ILE A 154 9.04 3.66 5.91
C ILE A 154 9.54 3.61 4.47
N THR A 155 10.59 2.85 4.19
CA THR A 155 11.17 2.74 2.85
C THR A 155 10.19 2.19 1.84
N ALA A 156 10.38 2.58 0.57
CA ALA A 156 9.68 1.93 -0.53
C ALA A 156 9.93 0.41 -0.46
N ASN A 157 8.86 -0.39 -0.64
CA ASN A 157 8.84 -1.87 -0.56
C ASN A 157 8.82 -2.52 0.81
N ALA A 158 9.02 -1.78 1.91
CA ALA A 158 8.95 -2.40 3.23
C ALA A 158 7.55 -2.98 3.51
N LEU A 159 6.50 -2.33 2.99
CA LEU A 159 5.11 -2.75 3.18
C LEU A 159 4.34 -2.77 1.87
N LYS A 160 3.59 -3.86 1.67
CA LYS A 160 2.58 -3.96 0.59
C LYS A 160 1.27 -3.26 0.98
N HIS A 161 1.00 -3.20 2.28
CA HIS A 161 -0.18 -2.61 2.90
C HIS A 161 0.27 -1.67 4.00
N ILE A 162 -0.13 -0.40 3.93
CA ILE A 162 0.06 0.50 5.06
C ILE A 162 -1.18 0.37 5.94
N ARG A 163 -1.24 -0.73 6.68
CA ARG A 163 -2.19 -0.93 7.76
C ARG A 163 -1.36 -1.03 9.02
N MET A 164 -1.36 0.04 9.80
CA MET A 164 -0.44 0.16 10.92
C MET A 164 -1.07 0.83 12.13
N GLY A 165 -0.63 0.37 13.29
CA GLY A 165 -0.88 1.00 14.58
C GLY A 165 0.45 1.41 15.22
N ALA A 166 0.37 2.38 16.12
CA ALA A 166 1.49 2.77 16.96
C ALA A 166 0.99 3.06 18.38
N THR A 167 1.83 2.86 19.39
CA THR A 167 1.56 3.34 20.75
C THR A 167 2.85 3.81 21.40
N ILE A 168 2.76 4.87 22.21
CA ILE A 168 3.90 5.30 23.02
C ILE A 168 4.09 4.38 24.22
N GLY A 169 5.31 4.37 24.74
CA GLY A 169 5.65 3.74 25.99
C GLY A 169 6.69 4.51 26.77
N GLY A 170 7.06 3.93 27.90
CA GLY A 170 8.09 4.47 28.77
C GLY A 170 8.82 3.37 29.49
N VAL A 171 9.88 3.75 30.19
CA VAL A 171 10.73 2.83 30.95
C VAL A 171 10.48 3.07 32.43
N LEU A 172 9.98 2.06 33.14
CA LEU A 172 9.99 2.06 34.59
C LEU A 172 11.33 1.55 35.09
N HIS A 173 11.85 2.16 36.15
CA HIS A 173 13.06 1.70 36.83
C HIS A 173 12.76 1.40 38.29
N SER A 174 13.19 0.22 38.75
CA SER A 174 13.07 -0.24 40.13
C SER A 174 14.21 -1.21 40.44
N GLU A 175 14.87 -1.05 41.59
CA GLU A 175 15.93 -1.98 42.06
C GLU A 175 17.05 -2.24 41.04
N GLY A 176 17.42 -1.25 40.22
CA GLY A 176 18.44 -1.43 39.18
C GLY A 176 17.94 -2.15 37.93
N VAL A 177 16.66 -2.54 37.87
CA VAL A 177 16.03 -3.22 36.74
C VAL A 177 15.12 -2.24 36.00
N SER A 178 15.13 -2.33 34.67
CA SER A 178 14.29 -1.54 33.78
C SER A 178 13.19 -2.39 33.15
N TYR A 179 11.98 -1.84 33.10
CA TYR A 179 10.79 -2.48 32.56
C TYR A 179 10.18 -1.60 31.47
N SER A 180 10.03 -2.14 30.25
CA SER A 180 9.31 -1.47 29.17
C SER A 180 7.80 -1.53 29.44
N VAL A 181 7.13 -0.38 29.36
CA VAL A 181 5.68 -0.26 29.57
C VAL A 181 5.04 0.43 28.37
N ARG A 182 3.89 -0.09 27.94
CA ARG A 182 3.14 0.35 26.75
C ARG A 182 1.88 1.10 27.14
N SER A 183 1.51 2.12 26.39
CA SER A 183 0.17 2.70 26.51
C SER A 183 -0.88 1.73 25.93
N PRO A 184 -1.97 1.43 26.65
CA PRO A 184 -3.09 0.64 26.12
C PRO A 184 -3.94 1.42 25.12
N GLN A 185 -3.66 2.72 24.94
CA GLN A 185 -4.23 3.53 23.88
C GLN A 185 -3.16 3.80 22.84
N GLY A 186 -3.41 3.36 21.62
CA GLY A 186 -2.59 3.63 20.44
C GLY A 186 -3.33 4.45 19.39
N VAL A 187 -2.62 4.69 18.30
CA VAL A 187 -3.08 5.41 17.12
C VAL A 187 -2.98 4.55 15.88
N ALA A 188 -4.00 4.61 15.05
CA ALA A 188 -3.98 4.20 13.66
C ALA A 188 -4.37 5.41 12.79
N PHE A 189 -4.43 5.18 11.48
CA PHE A 189 -4.68 6.23 10.50
C PHE A 189 -5.91 5.86 9.66
N ASN A 190 -6.74 6.85 9.40
CA ASN A 190 -7.86 6.68 8.45
C ASN A 190 -7.33 6.37 7.04
N GLN A 191 -8.25 6.06 6.11
CA GLN A 191 -7.88 5.76 4.72
C GLN A 191 -7.09 6.89 4.03
N SER A 192 -7.30 8.16 4.39
CA SER A 192 -6.58 9.29 3.79
C SER A 192 -5.26 9.64 4.48
N GLY A 193 -4.93 8.96 5.59
CA GLY A 193 -3.72 9.19 6.37
C GLY A 193 -3.72 10.45 7.24
N ASN A 194 -4.76 11.28 7.18
CA ASN A 194 -4.78 12.63 7.76
C ASN A 194 -5.60 12.75 9.05
N GLN A 195 -6.17 11.64 9.55
CA GLN A 195 -6.90 11.62 10.81
C GLN A 195 -6.45 10.44 11.67
N CYS A 196 -6.40 10.69 12.97
CA CYS A 196 -6.10 9.68 13.97
C CYS A 196 -7.32 8.80 14.20
N GLU A 197 -7.11 7.49 14.17
CA GLU A 197 -8.08 6.49 14.60
C GLU A 197 -7.56 5.80 15.87
N PHE A 198 -8.49 5.30 16.68
CA PHE A 198 -8.10 4.53 17.86
C PHE A 198 -7.50 3.18 17.44
N PHE A 199 -6.41 2.80 18.10
CA PHE A 199 -5.82 1.48 17.98
C PHE A 199 -5.64 0.87 19.37
N ASP A 200 -6.06 -0.39 19.53
CA ASP A 200 -5.89 -1.13 20.77
C ASP A 200 -4.71 -2.11 20.66
N PRO A 201 -3.52 -1.75 21.18
CA PRO A 201 -2.34 -2.59 21.16
C PRO A 201 -2.45 -3.86 22.01
N THR A 202 -3.52 -4.01 22.81
CA THR A 202 -3.75 -5.18 23.68
C THR A 202 -4.50 -6.31 22.98
N THR A 203 -5.19 -6.01 21.88
CA THR A 203 -6.06 -6.96 21.18
C THR A 203 -5.39 -7.65 19.99
N GLU A 204 -4.25 -7.12 19.54
CA GLU A 204 -3.58 -7.52 18.29
C GLU A 204 -4.49 -7.46 17.04
N ILE A 205 -5.64 -6.79 17.12
CA ILE A 205 -6.56 -6.62 15.99
C ILE A 205 -6.06 -5.50 15.10
N ALA A 206 -5.94 -5.80 13.81
CA ALA A 206 -5.51 -4.84 12.81
C ALA A 206 -6.49 -3.64 12.70
N PRO A 207 -5.99 -2.39 12.55
CA PRO A 207 -6.84 -1.20 12.40
C PRO A 207 -7.90 -1.34 11.30
N SER A 208 -9.14 -0.89 11.48
CA SER A 208 -10.22 -1.15 10.51
C SER A 208 -9.92 -0.66 9.08
N HIS A 209 -9.15 0.42 8.95
CA HIS A 209 -8.80 1.00 7.67
C HIS A 209 -7.32 0.77 7.31
N ALA A 210 -7.08 0.45 6.05
CA ALA A 210 -5.75 0.56 5.45
C ALA A 210 -5.63 1.92 4.77
N LEU A 211 -4.42 2.49 4.75
CA LEU A 211 -4.16 3.72 4.03
C LEU A 211 -4.40 3.49 2.52
N TYR A 212 -5.08 4.45 1.92
CA TYR A 212 -5.25 4.58 0.49
C TYR A 212 -4.33 5.68 -0.02
N ILE A 213 -3.54 5.35 -1.03
CA ILE A 213 -2.71 6.33 -1.74
C ILE A 213 -3.23 6.41 -3.16
N GLU A 214 -3.62 7.61 -3.57
CA GLU A 214 -4.04 7.85 -4.94
C GLU A 214 -2.83 7.69 -5.88
N PRO A 215 -2.87 6.74 -6.83
CA PRO A 215 -1.73 6.45 -7.67
C PRO A 215 -1.49 7.59 -8.67
N LYS A 216 -0.26 8.11 -8.69
CA LYS A 216 0.22 8.99 -9.76
C LYS A 216 0.70 8.15 -10.93
N PHE A 217 -0.17 7.95 -11.91
CA PHE A 217 0.17 7.16 -13.09
C PHE A 217 1.21 7.86 -13.99
N ARG A 218 2.15 7.07 -14.50
CA ARG A 218 3.10 7.49 -15.53
C ARG A 218 2.98 6.58 -16.75
N LEU A 219 3.00 7.16 -17.93
CA LEU A 219 2.97 6.40 -19.17
C LEU A 219 4.39 6.01 -19.58
N GLY A 220 4.63 4.72 -19.77
CA GLY A 220 5.92 4.17 -20.19
C GLY A 220 6.14 4.12 -21.70
N SER A 221 5.09 4.29 -22.52
CA SER A 221 5.20 4.21 -23.98
C SER A 221 5.10 5.57 -24.65
N ALA A 222 5.99 5.82 -25.61
CA ALA A 222 5.89 6.94 -26.52
C ALA A 222 6.11 6.45 -27.95
N ILE A 223 5.07 6.62 -28.78
CA ILE A 223 5.02 6.45 -30.24
C ILE A 223 4.92 5.00 -30.74
N TRP A 224 3.82 4.70 -31.43
CA TRP A 224 3.62 3.45 -32.17
C TRP A 224 3.85 3.67 -33.66
N GLN A 225 5.04 3.33 -34.15
CA GLN A 225 5.34 3.40 -35.57
C GLN A 225 4.91 2.10 -36.26
N LEU A 226 4.03 2.21 -37.25
CA LEU A 226 3.61 1.09 -38.10
C LEU A 226 4.66 0.84 -39.20
N LYS A 227 4.81 -0.41 -39.64
CA LYS A 227 5.55 -0.73 -40.87
C LYS A 227 4.79 -0.16 -42.07
N SER A 228 5.50 0.12 -43.15
CA SER A 228 4.90 0.47 -44.43
C SER A 228 3.92 -0.62 -44.88
N LEU A 229 2.74 -0.20 -45.34
CA LEU A 229 1.72 -1.08 -45.89
C LEU A 229 1.63 -0.84 -47.39
N ASP A 230 1.40 -1.92 -48.13
CA ASP A 230 1.10 -1.85 -49.55
C ASP A 230 -0.34 -1.34 -49.74
N LEU A 231 -0.52 -0.34 -50.61
CA LEU A 231 -1.81 0.33 -50.80
C LEU A 231 -2.82 -0.59 -51.47
N ASP A 232 -2.40 -1.32 -52.51
CA ASP A 232 -3.29 -2.24 -53.24
C ASP A 232 -3.80 -3.33 -52.31
N HIS A 233 -2.91 -3.91 -51.49
CA HIS A 233 -3.28 -4.90 -50.49
C HIS A 233 -4.20 -4.34 -49.39
N LEU A 234 -4.00 -3.08 -48.98
CA LEU A 234 -4.93 -2.41 -48.05
C LEU A 234 -6.32 -2.31 -48.66
N LEU A 235 -6.44 -1.79 -49.89
CA LEU A 235 -7.71 -1.64 -50.60
C LEU A 235 -8.42 -2.99 -50.75
N ASP A 236 -7.72 -4.02 -51.25
CA ASP A 236 -8.27 -5.37 -51.44
C ASP A 236 -8.76 -6.00 -50.13
N SER A 237 -7.98 -5.91 -49.05
CA SER A 237 -8.32 -6.53 -47.75
C SER A 237 -9.50 -5.87 -47.03
N THR A 238 -9.90 -4.68 -47.48
CA THR A 238 -10.95 -3.87 -46.85
C THR A 238 -12.30 -3.98 -47.53
N ALA A 239 -12.35 -4.48 -48.76
CA ALA A 239 -13.58 -4.72 -49.52
C ALA A 239 -14.59 -5.59 -48.73
N ASP A 240 -14.10 -6.54 -47.94
CA ASP A 240 -14.90 -7.45 -47.12
C ASP A 240 -14.99 -7.04 -45.64
N ASN A 241 -14.57 -5.80 -45.29
CA ASN A 241 -14.56 -5.28 -43.92
C ASN A 241 -13.71 -6.11 -42.91
N HIS A 242 -12.81 -6.97 -43.40
CA HIS A 242 -11.87 -7.73 -42.58
C HIS A 242 -10.76 -6.83 -42.00
N GLY A 243 -10.30 -5.86 -42.79
CA GLY A 243 -9.24 -4.93 -42.43
C GLY A 243 -7.86 -5.58 -42.47
N LEU A 244 -6.84 -4.75 -42.70
CA LEU A 244 -5.46 -5.20 -42.80
C LEU A 244 -4.76 -5.12 -41.45
N HIS A 245 -4.03 -6.17 -41.07
CA HIS A 245 -3.16 -6.07 -39.90
C HIS A 245 -1.98 -5.14 -40.20
N ALA A 246 -1.80 -4.11 -39.36
CA ALA A 246 -0.69 -3.18 -39.44
C ALA A 246 0.35 -3.49 -38.35
N PRO A 247 1.45 -4.19 -38.69
CA PRO A 247 2.47 -4.55 -37.70
C PRO A 247 3.29 -3.33 -37.27
N LEU A 248 3.68 -3.30 -36.00
CA LEU A 248 4.57 -2.28 -35.45
C LEU A 248 6.02 -2.50 -35.88
N VAL A 249 6.76 -1.41 -36.10
CA VAL A 249 8.22 -1.40 -36.05
C VAL A 249 8.61 -1.70 -34.60
N ASN A 250 9.39 -2.77 -34.37
CA ASN A 250 9.81 -3.20 -33.03
C ASN A 250 8.66 -3.38 -32.01
N GLY A 251 7.67 -4.23 -32.34
CA GLY A 251 6.51 -4.50 -31.48
C GLY A 251 6.81 -4.81 -30.00
N PRO A 252 7.82 -5.64 -29.65
CA PRO A 252 8.14 -5.94 -28.25
C PRO A 252 8.56 -4.71 -27.43
N ALA A 253 9.22 -3.72 -28.05
CA ALA A 253 9.62 -2.48 -27.38
C ALA A 253 8.48 -1.44 -27.30
N ASN A 254 7.43 -1.60 -28.11
CA ASN A 254 6.34 -0.64 -28.26
C ASN A 254 5.05 -1.10 -27.58
N ARG A 255 5.17 -1.51 -26.30
CA ARG A 255 4.04 -1.87 -25.45
C ARG A 255 3.44 -0.62 -24.82
N PHE A 256 2.11 -0.59 -24.71
CA PHE A 256 1.41 0.38 -23.86
C PHE A 256 1.64 0.01 -22.40
N CYS A 257 2.44 0.77 -21.66
CA CYS A 257 2.71 0.49 -20.24
C CYS A 257 2.26 1.66 -19.37
N ILE A 258 1.58 1.36 -18.27
CA ILE A 258 1.30 2.31 -17.19
C ILE A 258 2.14 1.90 -15.97
N HIS A 259 2.78 2.87 -15.35
CA HIS A 259 3.54 2.72 -14.12
C HIS A 259 2.83 3.47 -13.00
N TYR A 260 2.86 2.93 -11.79
CA TYR A 260 2.21 3.51 -10.62
C TYR A 260 2.81 2.98 -9.31
N PRO A 261 2.72 3.73 -8.20
CA PRO A 261 3.12 3.23 -6.88
C PRO A 261 2.30 2.00 -6.51
N ALA A 262 2.93 0.89 -6.15
CA ALA A 262 2.22 -0.34 -5.78
C ALA A 262 1.53 -0.23 -4.41
N ILE A 263 2.07 0.62 -3.54
CA ILE A 263 1.65 0.77 -2.15
C ILE A 263 0.29 1.48 -2.05
N GLY A 264 -0.61 0.96 -1.19
CA GLY A 264 -1.91 1.61 -0.92
C GLY A 264 -2.92 1.58 -2.08
N THR A 265 -2.68 0.78 -3.13
CA THR A 265 -3.54 0.73 -4.35
C THR A 265 -4.50 -0.45 -4.40
N GLN A 266 -4.51 -1.33 -3.38
CA GLN A 266 -5.27 -2.57 -3.41
C GLN A 266 -6.79 -2.35 -3.30
N ASN A 267 -7.54 -3.34 -3.80
CA ASN A 267 -9.01 -3.40 -3.76
C ASN A 267 -9.73 -2.22 -4.43
N ARG A 268 -9.07 -1.51 -5.34
CA ARG A 268 -9.70 -0.50 -6.19
C ARG A 268 -9.64 -0.90 -7.66
N ARG A 269 -10.76 -0.68 -8.34
CA ARG A 269 -10.87 -0.82 -9.79
C ARG A 269 -10.73 0.54 -10.43
N TYR A 270 -10.04 0.57 -11.56
CA TYR A 270 -9.87 1.76 -12.37
C TYR A 270 -10.46 1.48 -13.74
N MET A 271 -11.10 2.49 -14.32
CA MET A 271 -11.53 2.47 -15.70
C MET A 271 -10.44 3.09 -16.56
N ILE A 272 -9.99 2.39 -17.60
CA ILE A 272 -9.17 2.95 -18.66
C ILE A 272 -10.02 3.12 -19.93
N SER A 273 -9.89 4.28 -20.55
CA SER A 273 -10.48 4.62 -21.83
C SER A 273 -9.47 5.38 -22.70
N ALA A 274 -9.75 5.48 -23.99
CA ALA A 274 -8.96 6.30 -24.88
C ALA A 274 -9.85 7.17 -25.78
N SER A 275 -9.38 8.39 -26.05
CA SER A 275 -9.86 9.25 -27.12
C SER A 275 -8.74 9.46 -28.14
N ASN A 276 -9.06 10.07 -29.28
CA ASN A 276 -8.07 10.39 -30.30
C ASN A 276 -8.22 11.83 -30.79
N LEU A 277 -7.14 12.38 -31.36
CA LEU A 277 -7.10 13.75 -31.86
C LEU A 277 -7.91 13.92 -33.15
N ASN A 278 -7.81 12.95 -34.06
CA ASN A 278 -8.41 13.07 -35.39
C ASN A 278 -9.92 12.80 -35.44
N GLY A 279 -10.50 12.33 -34.33
CA GLY A 279 -11.91 11.98 -34.22
C GLY A 279 -12.23 10.54 -34.65
N LEU A 280 -13.53 10.21 -34.55
CA LEU A 280 -14.06 8.90 -34.91
C LEU A 280 -14.76 8.95 -36.27
N ALA A 281 -14.63 7.88 -37.05
CA ALA A 281 -15.43 7.71 -38.26
C ALA A 281 -16.93 7.62 -37.95
N GLU A 282 -17.78 7.94 -38.94
CA GLU A 282 -19.23 7.77 -38.84
C GLU A 282 -19.56 6.36 -38.34
N SER A 283 -20.46 6.25 -37.34
CA SER A 283 -20.77 5.07 -36.50
C SER A 283 -19.87 4.80 -35.26
N SER A 284 -18.87 5.66 -35.01
CA SER A 284 -17.98 5.60 -33.83
C SER A 284 -17.25 4.26 -33.68
N ARG A 285 -17.08 3.51 -34.78
CA ARG A 285 -16.51 2.16 -34.80
C ARG A 285 -14.99 2.14 -35.01
N TYR A 286 -14.42 3.24 -35.49
CA TYR A 286 -13.02 3.35 -35.88
C TYR A 286 -12.44 4.70 -35.43
N PHE A 287 -11.18 4.69 -35.01
CA PHE A 287 -10.35 5.89 -34.98
C PHE A 287 -9.86 6.22 -36.39
N GLN A 288 -9.27 7.42 -36.58
CA GLN A 288 -8.84 7.90 -37.89
C GLN A 288 -7.36 8.32 -37.87
N LEU A 289 -6.56 7.72 -38.74
CA LEU A 289 -5.27 8.25 -39.14
C LEU A 289 -5.51 9.27 -40.27
N LYS A 290 -4.85 10.42 -40.21
CA LYS A 290 -4.93 11.48 -41.22
C LYS A 290 -3.55 11.81 -41.75
N ASP A 291 -3.48 12.16 -43.03
CA ASP A 291 -2.30 12.79 -43.59
C ASP A 291 -2.13 14.22 -43.05
N ASN A 292 -1.05 14.88 -43.44
CA ASN A 292 -0.73 16.22 -42.93
C ASN A 292 -1.70 17.31 -43.41
N GLN A 293 -2.42 17.09 -44.51
CA GLN A 293 -3.46 17.99 -45.02
C GLN A 293 -4.85 17.68 -44.44
N GLY A 294 -5.05 16.48 -43.88
CA GLY A 294 -6.34 15.99 -43.42
C GLY A 294 -7.29 15.56 -44.56
N GLU A 295 -6.79 15.43 -45.78
CA GLU A 295 -7.57 15.11 -46.98
C GLU A 295 -7.73 13.60 -47.14
N HIS A 296 -6.68 12.84 -46.83
CA HIS A 296 -6.67 11.40 -46.93
C HIS A 296 -6.83 10.77 -45.54
N ILE A 297 -7.68 9.75 -45.45
CA ILE A 297 -8.05 9.12 -44.18
C ILE A 297 -7.82 7.61 -44.24
N ILE A 298 -7.31 7.04 -43.15
CA ILE A 298 -7.31 5.59 -42.92
C ILE A 298 -7.99 5.33 -41.57
N ASN A 299 -9.03 4.51 -41.57
CA ASN A 299 -9.72 4.09 -40.35
C ASN A 299 -8.90 3.01 -39.63
N TYR A 300 -8.92 2.96 -38.29
CA TYR A 300 -8.22 1.89 -37.56
C TYR A 300 -8.91 1.49 -36.25
N LYS A 301 -8.57 0.28 -35.80
CA LYS A 301 -8.90 -0.29 -34.49
C LYS A 301 -7.63 -0.75 -33.80
N VAL A 302 -7.62 -0.63 -32.48
CA VAL A 302 -6.52 -1.12 -31.64
C VAL A 302 -7.09 -2.13 -30.65
N THR A 303 -6.53 -3.34 -30.63
CA THR A 303 -6.74 -4.29 -29.54
C THR A 303 -5.49 -4.35 -28.70
N LEU A 304 -5.59 -3.96 -27.44
CA LEU A 304 -4.51 -4.00 -26.47
C LEU A 304 -4.52 -5.35 -25.77
N LYS A 305 -3.48 -6.15 -26.00
CA LYS A 305 -3.35 -7.52 -25.51
C LYS A 305 -2.44 -7.59 -24.28
N ASN A 306 -2.95 -8.11 -23.18
CA ASN A 306 -2.16 -8.41 -22.00
C ASN A 306 -1.75 -9.88 -22.02
N HIS A 307 -0.45 -10.14 -22.02
CA HIS A 307 0.09 -11.50 -22.11
C HIS A 307 0.04 -12.25 -20.78
N GLU A 308 -0.09 -11.55 -19.66
CA GLU A 308 -0.13 -12.13 -18.32
C GLU A 308 -1.57 -12.40 -17.87
N ASP A 309 -2.54 -11.65 -18.40
CA ASP A 309 -3.95 -11.76 -18.06
C ASP A 309 -4.82 -11.39 -19.26
N SER A 310 -5.32 -12.40 -20.00
CA SER A 310 -6.17 -12.16 -21.16
C SER A 310 -7.50 -11.47 -20.79
N GLU A 311 -7.96 -11.59 -19.54
CA GLU A 311 -9.14 -10.86 -19.06
C GLU A 311 -8.86 -9.36 -18.95
N ALA A 312 -7.60 -8.92 -19.01
CA ALA A 312 -7.22 -7.51 -19.08
C ALA A 312 -7.14 -6.96 -20.52
N ASP A 313 -7.43 -7.77 -21.54
CA ASP A 313 -7.50 -7.31 -22.94
C ASP A 313 -8.63 -6.29 -23.14
N PHE A 314 -8.43 -5.32 -24.03
CA PHE A 314 -9.49 -4.39 -24.43
C PHE A 314 -9.29 -3.80 -25.83
N SER A 315 -10.37 -3.38 -26.45
CA SER A 315 -10.44 -2.91 -27.84
C SER A 315 -11.00 -1.50 -27.95
N LEU A 316 -10.26 -0.64 -28.62
CA LEU A 316 -10.63 0.76 -28.83
C LEU A 316 -11.21 0.93 -30.26
N PRO A 317 -12.14 1.88 -30.49
CA PRO A 317 -12.51 3.01 -29.62
C PRO A 317 -13.64 2.77 -28.59
N LYS A 318 -14.47 1.73 -28.73
CA LYS A 318 -15.74 1.64 -27.98
C LYS A 318 -15.61 1.11 -26.55
N GLU A 319 -14.58 0.34 -26.26
CA GLU A 319 -14.50 -0.38 -24.98
C GLU A 319 -13.88 0.49 -23.89
N LYS A 320 -14.56 0.55 -22.75
CA LYS A 320 -14.00 1.01 -21.49
C LYS A 320 -13.57 -0.23 -20.73
N LYS A 321 -12.32 -0.29 -20.29
CA LYS A 321 -11.82 -1.46 -19.58
C LYS A 321 -11.68 -1.17 -18.10
N PHE A 322 -12.22 -2.06 -17.28
CA PHE A 322 -11.96 -2.04 -15.85
C PHE A 322 -10.73 -2.89 -15.55
N ILE A 323 -9.72 -2.26 -14.97
CA ILE A 323 -8.49 -2.90 -14.53
C ILE A 323 -8.43 -2.88 -13.00
N GLN A 324 -7.78 -3.89 -12.44
CA GLN A 324 -7.38 -3.89 -11.03
C GLN A 324 -5.86 -3.73 -11.00
N LEU A 325 -5.39 -2.75 -10.22
CA LEU A 325 -3.96 -2.51 -10.11
C LEU A 325 -3.31 -3.70 -9.39
N LYS A 326 -2.22 -4.18 -9.98
CA LYS A 326 -1.37 -5.19 -9.35
C LYS A 326 -0.59 -4.57 -8.21
N SER A 327 -0.42 -5.31 -7.13
CA SER A 327 0.41 -4.95 -5.98
C SER A 327 1.81 -5.54 -6.02
N ASP A 328 2.26 -5.99 -7.20
CA ASP A 328 3.60 -6.56 -7.37
C ASP A 328 4.65 -5.46 -7.15
N THR A 329 5.54 -5.73 -6.18
CA THR A 329 6.56 -4.80 -5.64
C THR A 329 7.96 -5.24 -6.03
N SER A 330 8.11 -6.22 -6.93
CA SER A 330 9.41 -6.74 -7.37
C SER A 330 10.37 -5.65 -7.90
N SER A 331 9.87 -4.46 -8.26
CA SER A 331 10.62 -3.32 -8.78
C SER A 331 10.50 -2.04 -7.92
N GLY A 332 11.03 -2.05 -6.70
CA GLY A 332 11.39 -0.76 -6.06
C GLY A 332 10.21 0.11 -5.61
N GLY A 333 9.02 -0.46 -5.43
CA GLY A 333 7.83 0.18 -4.88
C GLY A 333 6.87 0.64 -5.97
N GLU A 334 7.31 0.49 -7.22
CA GLU A 334 6.57 0.80 -8.42
C GLU A 334 6.13 -0.48 -9.12
N ALA A 335 4.85 -0.53 -9.47
CA ALA A 335 4.27 -1.58 -10.28
C ALA A 335 4.07 -1.06 -11.71
N GLN A 336 4.01 -2.00 -12.66
CA GLN A 336 3.68 -1.69 -14.03
C GLN A 336 2.64 -2.66 -14.58
N MET A 337 1.83 -2.19 -15.52
CA MET A 337 0.94 -3.02 -16.33
C MET A 337 1.14 -2.67 -17.80
N CYS A 338 1.34 -3.69 -18.64
CA CYS A 338 1.73 -3.51 -20.03
C CYS A 338 0.89 -4.33 -21.00
N TRP A 339 0.41 -3.69 -22.07
CA TRP A 339 -0.34 -4.30 -23.16
C TRP A 339 0.39 -4.16 -24.49
N SER A 340 0.33 -5.20 -25.33
CA SER A 340 0.86 -5.21 -26.69
C SER A 340 -0.23 -4.73 -27.66
N PRO A 341 -0.02 -3.64 -28.43
CA PRO A 341 -1.02 -3.17 -29.38
C PRO A 341 -1.08 -4.08 -30.61
N ARG A 342 -2.29 -4.49 -30.98
CA ARG A 342 -2.60 -5.11 -32.28
C ARG A 342 -3.47 -4.16 -33.07
N ILE A 343 -2.92 -3.62 -34.14
CA ILE A 343 -3.55 -2.57 -34.94
C ILE A 343 -4.08 -3.21 -36.23
N ARG A 344 -5.33 -2.90 -36.55
CA ARG A 344 -5.94 -3.19 -37.85
C ARG A 344 -6.40 -1.89 -38.49
N VAL A 345 -6.07 -1.72 -39.76
CA VAL A 345 -6.40 -0.55 -40.56
C VAL A 345 -7.42 -0.89 -41.64
N TYR A 346 -8.19 0.11 -42.04
CA TYR A 346 -9.30 0.02 -42.96
C TYR A 346 -9.25 1.23 -43.89
N SER A 347 -9.27 1.00 -45.20
CA SER A 347 -9.31 2.07 -46.18
C SER A 347 -10.64 2.82 -46.11
N THR A 348 -10.64 4.01 -46.69
CA THR A 348 -11.79 4.86 -46.99
C THR A 348 -11.73 5.24 -48.46
N ASP A 349 -12.78 5.91 -48.94
CA ASP A 349 -12.82 6.46 -50.31
C ASP A 349 -11.73 7.51 -50.56
N THR A 350 -11.10 8.04 -49.51
CA THR A 350 -10.00 9.02 -49.59
C THR A 350 -8.65 8.42 -49.22
N THR A 351 -8.51 7.11 -49.09
CA THR A 351 -7.20 6.50 -48.83
C THR A 351 -6.30 6.60 -50.06
N ASP A 352 -5.10 7.18 -49.91
CA ASP A 352 -4.04 7.22 -50.94
C ASP A 352 -2.64 6.95 -50.32
N LYS A 353 -1.60 6.89 -51.15
CA LYS A 353 -0.21 6.80 -50.71
C LYS A 353 0.17 8.03 -49.86
N GLY A 354 0.85 7.80 -48.75
CA GLY A 354 1.32 8.90 -47.92
C GLY A 354 1.69 8.49 -46.51
N HIS A 355 1.98 9.50 -45.69
CA HIS A 355 2.23 9.34 -44.26
C HIS A 355 1.00 9.78 -43.48
N TYR A 356 0.58 8.94 -42.56
CA TYR A 356 -0.60 9.19 -41.75
C TYR A 356 -0.26 9.12 -40.26
N THR A 357 -0.91 9.95 -39.46
CA THR A 357 -0.69 10.02 -38.01
C THR A 357 -2.00 10.21 -37.25
N ASP A 358 -2.00 9.83 -35.98
CA ASP A 358 -3.04 10.14 -34.99
C ASP A 358 -2.39 10.16 -33.60
N THR A 359 -3.07 10.76 -32.62
CA THR A 359 -2.64 10.78 -31.22
C THR A 359 -3.75 10.21 -30.36
N LEU A 360 -3.43 9.17 -29.59
CA LEU A 360 -4.33 8.58 -28.60
C LEU A 360 -4.08 9.16 -27.22
N ASN A 361 -5.13 9.65 -26.57
CA ASN A 361 -5.11 10.11 -25.19
C ASN A 361 -5.78 9.07 -24.30
N PHE A 362 -5.02 8.51 -23.35
CA PHE A 362 -5.54 7.54 -22.39
C PHE A 362 -5.97 8.23 -21.10
N THR A 363 -7.18 7.94 -20.64
CA THR A 363 -7.71 8.44 -19.37
C THR A 363 -7.91 7.27 -18.41
N ILE A 364 -7.37 7.41 -17.21
CA ILE A 364 -7.54 6.44 -16.11
C ILE A 364 -8.35 7.13 -15.02
N THR A 365 -9.45 6.51 -14.59
CA THR A 365 -10.36 7.08 -13.60
C THR A 365 -10.63 6.04 -12.51
N PRO A 366 -10.51 6.39 -11.21
CA PRO A 366 -10.93 5.49 -10.14
C PRO A 366 -12.43 5.23 -10.23
N LEU A 367 -12.85 3.99 -9.99
CA LEU A 367 -14.26 3.68 -9.77
C LEU A 367 -14.66 4.25 -8.40
N ALA A 368 -15.75 5.04 -8.37
CA ALA A 368 -16.32 5.57 -7.13
C ALA A 368 -16.98 4.48 -6.28
#